data_AF-R0NZI7-F1
#
_entry.id   AF-R0NZI7-F1
#
_cell.length_a   1.000
_cell.length_b   1.000
_cell.length_c   1.000
_cell.angle_alpha   90.00
_cell.angle_beta   90.00
_cell.angle_gamma   90.00
#
_symmetry.space_group_name_H-M   'P 1'
#
loop_
_entity.id
_entity.type
_entity.pdbx_description
1 polymer ?
#
loop_
_entity_poly.entity_id
_entity_poly.type
_entity_poly.pdbx_seq_one_letter_code
_entity_poly.pdbx_strand_id
1 'polypeptide(L)'
;MKKFEIPEPKEYESFVNFYRDMMREGKEEEAFLGTNPKYRIWQRDSYELDSTDILVLMDYCLFPLYVEGDEDIAKRTFDILKEFSLSNDLMRLKKVTKYISIQSRWVKKYTSLPFVIETDELVRNIIESISKLSDEQKHTYTYERLCNVLDRSPLYRQCDEEKVEKILKEFKEKYYNPPKVVETIKTVEKIELDVTSIDAMGVSDDHLELLLIDENKWIESLEEEHLLKLQEKLNNYIYFLESK
;
A
#
# COMPACT_ATOMS: atom_id res chain seq x y z
N MET A 1 20.59 -10.83 -11.48
CA MET A 1 19.14 -10.66 -11.69
C MET A 1 18.59 -11.96 -12.28
N LYS A 2 17.34 -12.34 -11.99
CA LYS A 2 16.72 -13.60 -12.48
C LYS A 2 15.67 -13.32 -13.56
N LYS A 3 15.27 -14.30 -14.36
CA LYS A 3 14.07 -14.16 -15.21
C LYS A 3 12.82 -14.10 -14.32
N PHE A 4 11.84 -13.28 -14.67
CA PHE A 4 10.53 -13.35 -14.02
C PHE A 4 9.83 -14.65 -14.43
N GLU A 5 9.36 -15.42 -13.45
CA GLU A 5 8.65 -16.67 -13.65
C GLU A 5 7.16 -16.40 -13.42
N ILE A 6 6.34 -16.71 -14.43
CA ILE A 6 4.89 -16.62 -14.33
C ILE A 6 4.42 -17.78 -13.43
N PRO A 7 3.42 -17.57 -12.56
CA PRO A 7 2.81 -18.65 -11.80
C PRO A 7 2.34 -19.79 -12.72
N GLU A 8 2.21 -21.00 -12.19
CA GLU A 8 1.70 -22.12 -12.99
C GLU A 8 0.23 -21.87 -13.39
N PRO A 9 -0.26 -22.34 -14.55
CA PRO A 9 -1.63 -22.06 -15.02
C PRO A 9 -2.72 -22.34 -13.98
N LYS A 10 -2.60 -23.45 -13.24
CA LYS A 10 -3.53 -23.82 -12.16
C LYS A 10 -3.62 -22.79 -11.02
N GLU A 11 -2.62 -21.92 -10.87
CA GLU A 11 -2.52 -20.92 -9.82
C GLU A 11 -3.16 -19.58 -10.22
N TYR A 12 -3.21 -19.27 -11.53
CA TYR A 12 -3.72 -18.01 -12.03
C TYR A 12 -5.01 -18.13 -12.89
N GLU A 13 -5.40 -19.32 -13.34
CA GLU A 13 -6.51 -19.49 -14.30
C GLU A 13 -7.83 -18.88 -13.81
N SER A 14 -8.14 -19.02 -12.51
CA SER A 14 -9.33 -18.39 -11.91
C SER A 14 -9.26 -16.86 -11.96
N PHE A 15 -8.09 -16.27 -11.71
CA PHE A 15 -7.85 -14.82 -11.77
C PHE A 15 -7.96 -14.29 -13.20
N VAL A 16 -7.36 -14.98 -14.16
CA VAL A 16 -7.44 -14.63 -15.59
C VAL A 16 -8.89 -14.71 -16.09
N ASN A 17 -9.61 -15.78 -15.77
CA ASN A 17 -11.02 -15.92 -16.17
C ASN A 17 -11.89 -14.82 -15.55
N PHE A 18 -11.68 -14.52 -14.27
CA PHE A 18 -12.35 -13.41 -13.59
C PHE A 18 -12.05 -12.06 -14.27
N TYR A 19 -10.78 -11.79 -14.58
CA TYR A 19 -10.40 -10.55 -15.25
C TYR A 19 -10.97 -10.45 -16.68
N ARG A 20 -11.01 -11.57 -17.43
CA ARG A 20 -11.66 -11.63 -18.75
C ARG A 20 -13.16 -11.32 -18.70
N ASP A 21 -13.85 -11.67 -17.63
CA ASP A 21 -15.24 -11.25 -17.43
C ASP A 21 -15.33 -9.73 -17.29
N MET A 22 -14.39 -9.11 -16.56
CA MET A 22 -14.34 -7.67 -16.39
C MET A 22 -14.03 -6.95 -17.69
N MET A 23 -13.13 -7.49 -18.51
CA MET A 23 -12.87 -7.00 -19.86
C MET A 23 -14.14 -7.03 -20.72
N ARG A 24 -14.90 -8.14 -20.68
CA ARG A 24 -16.17 -8.27 -21.41
C ARG A 24 -17.25 -7.30 -20.93
N GLU A 25 -17.28 -7.00 -19.64
CA GLU A 25 -18.21 -6.02 -19.04
C GLU A 25 -17.77 -4.56 -19.23
N GLY A 26 -16.54 -4.30 -19.73
CA GLY A 26 -15.95 -2.95 -19.77
C GLY A 26 -15.69 -2.38 -18.37
N LYS A 27 -15.28 -3.25 -17.43
CA LYS A 27 -15.06 -2.96 -16.01
C LYS A 27 -13.60 -3.14 -15.57
N GLU A 28 -12.65 -3.03 -16.50
CA GLU A 28 -11.23 -3.13 -16.19
C GLU A 28 -10.78 -2.07 -15.16
N GLU A 29 -11.24 -0.81 -15.25
CA GLU A 29 -10.96 0.21 -14.23
C GLU A 29 -11.43 -0.20 -12.83
N GLU A 30 -12.63 -0.77 -12.72
CA GLU A 30 -13.16 -1.26 -11.45
C GLU A 30 -12.33 -2.42 -10.90
N ALA A 31 -11.78 -3.26 -11.78
CA ALA A 31 -10.87 -4.33 -11.40
C ALA A 31 -9.55 -3.77 -10.83
N PHE A 32 -9.03 -2.66 -11.38
CA PHE A 32 -7.85 -1.97 -10.84
C PHE A 32 -8.13 -1.31 -9.48
N LEU A 33 -9.32 -0.75 -9.28
CA LEU A 33 -9.72 -0.12 -8.01
C LEU A 33 -10.05 -1.16 -6.94
N GLY A 34 -10.95 -2.08 -7.24
CA GLY A 34 -11.46 -3.11 -6.33
C GLY A 34 -12.23 -2.58 -5.12
N THR A 35 -12.65 -1.31 -5.13
CA THR A 35 -13.47 -0.73 -4.05
C THR A 35 -14.83 -1.41 -3.98
N ASN A 36 -15.40 -1.77 -5.13
CA ASN A 36 -16.53 -2.70 -5.21
C ASN A 36 -16.05 -4.15 -5.03
N PRO A 37 -16.52 -4.88 -4.00
CA PRO A 37 -16.12 -6.27 -3.77
C PRO A 37 -16.39 -7.21 -4.96
N LYS A 38 -17.37 -6.91 -5.82
CA LYS A 38 -17.66 -7.71 -7.03
C LYS A 38 -16.46 -7.76 -7.99
N TYR A 39 -15.63 -6.72 -8.00
CA TYR A 39 -14.55 -6.52 -8.97
C TYR A 39 -13.16 -6.62 -8.34
N ARG A 40 -13.07 -6.95 -7.04
CA ARG A 40 -11.83 -6.92 -6.28
C ARG A 40 -10.95 -8.14 -6.55
N ILE A 41 -9.67 -7.90 -6.83
CA ILE A 41 -8.66 -8.94 -7.02
C ILE A 41 -7.70 -8.91 -5.83
N TRP A 42 -7.65 -10.01 -5.07
CA TRP A 42 -6.84 -10.13 -3.85
C TRP A 42 -6.60 -11.61 -3.52
N GLN A 43 -5.64 -11.88 -2.63
CA GLN A 43 -5.37 -13.20 -2.05
C GLN A 43 -5.45 -13.14 -0.52
N ARG A 44 -5.53 -14.29 0.16
CA ARG A 44 -5.67 -14.36 1.62
C ARG A 44 -4.60 -13.56 2.38
N ASP A 45 -3.40 -13.48 1.82
CA ASP A 45 -2.23 -12.77 2.35
C ASP A 45 -2.04 -11.37 1.75
N SER A 46 -3.00 -10.87 0.96
CA SER A 46 -3.01 -9.48 0.51
C SER A 46 -3.10 -8.52 1.69
N TYR A 47 -2.20 -7.55 1.70
CA TYR A 47 -2.19 -6.48 2.71
C TYR A 47 -3.38 -5.52 2.54
N GLU A 48 -3.85 -5.31 1.31
CA GLU A 48 -5.00 -4.46 1.00
C GLU A 48 -6.28 -5.32 0.92
N LEU A 49 -7.09 -5.29 1.98
CA LEU A 49 -8.30 -6.12 2.08
C LEU A 49 -9.55 -5.46 1.51
N ASP A 50 -9.56 -4.12 1.41
CA ASP A 50 -10.72 -3.30 1.04
C ASP A 50 -10.72 -2.87 -0.44
N SER A 51 -9.67 -3.22 -1.18
CA SER A 51 -9.45 -2.78 -2.56
C SER A 51 -8.55 -3.79 -3.30
N THR A 52 -8.38 -3.65 -4.62
CA THR A 52 -7.59 -4.62 -5.39
C THR A 52 -6.12 -4.56 -5.02
N ASP A 53 -5.50 -5.70 -4.74
CA ASP A 53 -4.07 -5.82 -4.60
C ASP A 53 -3.40 -5.76 -5.98
N ILE A 54 -2.72 -4.65 -6.26
CA ILE A 54 -2.04 -4.43 -7.54
C ILE A 54 -0.96 -5.48 -7.80
N LEU A 55 -0.33 -6.03 -6.76
CA LEU A 55 0.65 -7.10 -6.95
C LEU A 55 -0.01 -8.34 -7.53
N VAL A 56 -1.13 -8.76 -6.92
CA VAL A 56 -1.90 -9.92 -7.39
C VAL A 56 -2.46 -9.68 -8.79
N LEU A 57 -3.00 -8.50 -9.05
CA LEU A 57 -3.48 -8.12 -10.38
C LEU A 57 -2.37 -8.26 -11.45
N MET A 58 -1.17 -7.77 -11.16
CA MET A 58 -0.05 -7.87 -12.09
C MET A 58 0.38 -9.33 -12.31
N ASP A 59 0.64 -10.07 -11.23
CA ASP A 59 1.23 -11.42 -11.28
C ASP A 59 0.27 -12.51 -11.77
N TYR A 60 -1.03 -12.37 -11.47
CA TYR A 60 -2.02 -13.42 -11.72
C TYR A 60 -3.06 -13.05 -12.80
N CYS A 61 -3.07 -11.80 -13.29
CA CYS A 61 -3.95 -11.40 -14.40
C CYS A 61 -3.15 -10.84 -15.57
N LEU A 62 -2.51 -9.68 -15.39
CA LEU A 62 -1.96 -8.90 -16.49
C LEU A 62 -0.80 -9.62 -17.18
N PHE A 63 0.14 -10.14 -16.40
CA PHE A 63 1.31 -10.86 -16.90
C PHE A 63 0.95 -12.20 -17.55
N PRO A 64 0.13 -13.07 -16.94
CA PRO A 64 -0.36 -14.26 -17.62
C PRO A 64 -1.11 -13.96 -18.92
N LEU A 65 -2.02 -12.99 -18.94
CA LEU A 65 -2.76 -12.61 -20.16
C LEU A 65 -1.83 -12.17 -21.30
N TYR A 66 -0.81 -11.38 -20.98
CA TYR A 66 0.20 -10.97 -21.96
C TYR A 66 0.93 -12.19 -22.54
N VAL A 67 1.36 -13.12 -21.68
CA VAL A 67 2.07 -14.34 -22.10
C VAL A 67 1.17 -15.30 -22.89
N GLU A 68 -0.14 -15.29 -22.63
CA GLU A 68 -1.15 -16.02 -23.39
C GLU A 68 -1.50 -15.37 -24.74
N GLY A 69 -0.90 -14.20 -25.05
CA GLY A 69 -0.97 -13.56 -26.37
C GLY A 69 -1.80 -12.28 -26.44
N ASP A 70 -2.36 -11.80 -25.33
CA ASP A 70 -3.04 -10.50 -25.29
C ASP A 70 -2.01 -9.37 -25.09
N GLU A 71 -1.23 -9.07 -26.13
CA GLU A 71 -0.18 -8.03 -26.05
C GLU A 71 -0.76 -6.63 -25.80
N ASP A 72 -2.03 -6.40 -26.20
CA ASP A 72 -2.75 -5.14 -26.02
C ASP A 72 -3.04 -4.82 -24.54
N ILE A 73 -2.95 -5.80 -23.62
CA ILE A 73 -3.13 -5.58 -22.18
C ILE A 73 -2.14 -4.54 -21.62
N ALA A 74 -0.93 -4.47 -22.19
CA ALA A 74 0.08 -3.49 -21.78
C ALA A 74 -0.40 -2.06 -22.07
N LYS A 75 -0.99 -1.84 -23.24
CA LYS A 75 -1.57 -0.56 -23.63
C LYS A 75 -2.81 -0.21 -22.80
N ARG A 76 -3.75 -1.16 -22.63
CA ARG A 76 -4.95 -0.94 -21.81
C ARG A 76 -4.59 -0.62 -20.35
N THR A 77 -3.59 -1.31 -19.81
CA THR A 77 -3.04 -1.02 -18.48
C THR A 77 -2.50 0.41 -18.40
N PHE A 78 -1.70 0.84 -19.38
CA PHE A 78 -1.20 2.22 -19.42
C PHE A 78 -2.35 3.24 -19.48
N ASP A 79 -3.35 3.02 -20.34
CA ASP A 79 -4.47 3.95 -20.51
C ASP A 79 -5.28 4.10 -19.20
N ILE A 80 -5.58 3.00 -18.50
CA ILE A 80 -6.25 3.02 -17.19
C ILE A 80 -5.43 3.79 -16.16
N LEU A 81 -4.13 3.49 -16.05
CA LEU A 81 -3.25 4.13 -15.09
C LEU A 81 -3.03 5.62 -15.40
N LYS A 82 -3.06 6.00 -16.68
CA LYS A 82 -3.05 7.39 -17.13
C LYS A 82 -4.29 8.13 -16.66
N GLU A 83 -5.48 7.57 -16.83
CA GLU A 83 -6.70 8.18 -16.29
C GLU A 83 -6.66 8.30 -14.76
N PHE A 84 -6.14 7.29 -14.06
CA PHE A 84 -6.00 7.35 -12.60
C PHE A 84 -5.02 8.44 -12.17
N SER A 85 -3.90 8.58 -12.87
CA SER A 85 -2.88 9.60 -12.59
C SER A 85 -3.38 11.04 -12.75
N LEU A 86 -4.37 11.26 -13.62
CA LEU A 86 -5.00 12.56 -13.87
C LEU A 86 -6.15 12.88 -12.90
N SER A 87 -6.53 11.92 -12.06
CA SER A 87 -7.66 12.09 -11.14
C SER A 87 -7.27 12.81 -9.86
N ASN A 88 -8.26 13.46 -9.22
CA ASN A 88 -8.17 13.97 -7.86
C ASN A 88 -8.67 12.96 -6.81
N ASP A 89 -8.86 11.70 -7.19
CA ASP A 89 -9.30 10.64 -6.29
C ASP A 89 -8.08 9.96 -5.65
N LEU A 90 -8.06 9.96 -4.32
CA LEU A 90 -6.93 9.42 -3.55
C LEU A 90 -6.72 7.92 -3.78
N MET A 91 -7.78 7.16 -4.01
CA MET A 91 -7.67 5.72 -4.25
C MET A 91 -7.08 5.44 -5.64
N ARG A 92 -7.54 6.14 -6.67
CA ARG A 92 -6.95 6.10 -8.03
C ARG A 92 -5.46 6.44 -7.99
N LEU A 93 -5.09 7.54 -7.32
CA LEU A 93 -3.68 7.94 -7.13
C LEU A 93 -2.88 6.88 -6.36
N LYS A 94 -3.47 6.26 -5.32
CA LYS A 94 -2.85 5.15 -4.58
C LYS A 94 -2.58 3.95 -5.48
N LYS A 95 -3.52 3.57 -6.35
CA LYS A 95 -3.34 2.41 -7.25
C LYS A 95 -2.25 2.63 -8.27
N VAL A 96 -2.19 3.81 -8.91
CA VAL A 96 -1.13 4.10 -9.90
C VAL A 96 0.25 4.21 -9.26
N THR A 97 0.37 4.87 -8.10
CA THR A 97 1.66 4.95 -7.37
C THR A 97 2.13 3.58 -6.89
N LYS A 98 1.21 2.70 -6.47
CA LYS A 98 1.51 1.31 -6.09
C LYS A 98 2.00 0.49 -7.28
N TYR A 99 1.34 0.59 -8.43
CA TYR A 99 1.77 -0.07 -9.67
C TYR A 99 3.20 0.33 -10.06
N ILE A 100 3.48 1.64 -10.12
CA ILE A 100 4.81 2.17 -10.45
C ILE A 100 5.87 1.65 -9.46
N SER A 101 5.53 1.60 -8.17
CA SER A 101 6.44 1.11 -7.13
C SER A 101 6.76 -0.38 -7.28
N ILE A 102 5.77 -1.21 -7.61
CA ILE A 102 5.94 -2.65 -7.86
C ILE A 102 6.78 -2.86 -9.12
N GLN A 103 6.41 -2.23 -10.24
CA GLN A 103 7.16 -2.32 -11.49
C GLN A 103 8.61 -1.89 -11.30
N SER A 104 8.86 -0.77 -10.61
CA SER A 104 10.23 -0.28 -10.33
C SER A 104 11.05 -1.28 -9.53
N ARG A 105 10.43 -2.01 -8.59
CA ARG A 105 11.10 -3.07 -7.82
C ARG A 105 11.40 -4.28 -8.71
N TRP A 106 10.48 -4.65 -9.57
CA TRP A 106 10.64 -5.80 -10.45
C TRP A 106 11.67 -5.58 -11.55
N VAL A 107 11.70 -4.41 -12.18
CA VAL A 107 12.73 -4.04 -13.17
C VAL A 107 14.14 -4.11 -12.55
N LYS A 108 14.28 -3.79 -11.26
CA LYS A 108 15.57 -3.94 -10.53
C LYS A 108 15.89 -5.39 -10.16
N LYS A 109 14.88 -6.23 -9.95
CA LYS A 109 15.04 -7.62 -9.47
C LYS A 109 15.24 -8.61 -10.63
N TYR A 110 14.51 -8.41 -11.72
CA TYR A 110 14.39 -9.35 -12.82
C TYR A 110 15.05 -8.82 -14.11
N THR A 111 15.61 -9.72 -14.91
CA THR A 111 16.24 -9.39 -16.21
C THR A 111 15.23 -9.11 -17.31
N SER A 112 14.01 -9.64 -17.18
CA SER A 112 12.92 -9.46 -18.11
C SER A 112 11.59 -9.64 -17.40
N LEU A 113 10.65 -8.75 -17.69
CA LEU A 113 9.24 -8.87 -17.30
C LEU A 113 8.42 -9.14 -18.57
N PRO A 114 7.19 -9.70 -18.45
CA PRO A 114 6.31 -9.90 -19.59
C PRO A 114 6.10 -8.60 -20.38
N PHE A 115 5.79 -7.51 -19.67
CA PHE A 115 5.83 -6.17 -20.24
C PHE A 115 6.21 -5.14 -19.16
N VAL A 116 6.59 -3.95 -19.62
CA VAL A 116 6.87 -2.77 -18.79
C VAL A 116 6.19 -1.59 -19.46
N ILE A 117 5.48 -0.77 -18.69
CA ILE A 117 4.90 0.47 -19.21
C ILE A 117 5.82 1.66 -18.91
N GLU A 118 5.84 2.65 -19.80
CA GLU A 118 6.53 3.92 -19.60
C GLU A 118 5.83 4.74 -18.52
N THR A 119 6.56 5.17 -17.49
CA THR A 119 5.94 5.82 -16.30
C THR A 119 6.14 7.32 -16.25
N ASP A 120 6.98 7.91 -17.10
CA ASP A 120 7.32 9.33 -17.08
C ASP A 120 6.09 10.26 -17.15
N GLU A 121 5.13 9.95 -18.03
CA GLU A 121 3.88 10.72 -18.12
C GLU A 121 3.04 10.55 -16.85
N LEU A 122 2.94 9.33 -16.33
CA LEU A 122 2.15 9.03 -15.13
C LEU A 122 2.71 9.75 -13.90
N VAL A 123 4.04 9.79 -13.76
CA VAL A 123 4.73 10.48 -12.67
C VAL A 123 4.44 11.99 -12.70
N ARG A 124 4.54 12.62 -13.88
CA ARG A 124 4.17 14.04 -14.05
C ARG A 124 2.73 14.30 -13.63
N ASN A 125 1.80 13.46 -14.09
CA ASN A 125 0.39 13.59 -13.77
C ASN A 125 0.13 13.41 -12.27
N ILE A 126 0.75 12.43 -11.62
CA ILE A 126 0.61 12.20 -10.17
C ILE A 126 1.07 13.42 -9.37
N ILE A 127 2.23 13.99 -9.68
CA ILE A 127 2.76 15.17 -8.96
C ILE A 127 1.77 16.33 -9.10
N GLU A 128 1.29 16.58 -10.31
CA GLU A 128 0.33 17.64 -10.60
C GLU A 128 -1.01 17.40 -9.87
N SER A 129 -1.55 16.19 -9.91
CA SER A 129 -2.81 15.81 -9.25
C SER A 129 -2.71 15.92 -7.73
N ILE A 130 -1.61 15.46 -7.12
CA ILE A 130 -1.37 15.57 -5.67
C ILE A 130 -1.31 17.05 -5.26
N SER A 131 -0.67 17.90 -6.06
CA SER A 131 -0.59 19.34 -5.75
C SER A 131 -1.95 20.05 -5.70
N LYS A 132 -2.97 19.48 -6.38
CA LYS A 132 -4.34 20.00 -6.50
C LYS A 132 -5.33 19.39 -5.51
N LEU A 133 -4.90 18.44 -4.67
CA LEU A 133 -5.78 17.83 -3.67
C LEU A 133 -6.30 18.87 -2.68
N SER A 134 -7.56 18.69 -2.25
CA SER A 134 -8.19 19.57 -1.27
C SER A 134 -7.53 19.45 0.10
N ASP A 135 -7.75 20.45 0.96
CA ASP A 135 -7.21 20.39 2.32
C ASP A 135 -7.78 19.20 3.11
N GLU A 136 -9.05 18.85 2.94
CA GLU A 136 -9.65 17.68 3.60
C GLU A 136 -8.96 16.38 3.18
N GLN A 137 -8.68 16.22 1.88
CA GLN A 137 -7.99 15.04 1.36
C GLN A 137 -6.57 14.93 1.93
N LYS A 138 -5.89 16.06 2.15
CA LYS A 138 -4.53 16.12 2.71
C LYS A 138 -4.45 15.69 4.19
N HIS A 139 -5.57 15.51 4.89
CA HIS A 139 -5.62 14.99 6.27
C HIS A 139 -5.96 13.50 6.35
N THR A 140 -5.99 12.81 5.21
CA THR A 140 -6.29 11.37 5.17
C THR A 140 -5.01 10.54 5.20
N TYR A 141 -5.13 9.34 5.78
CA TYR A 141 -4.08 8.33 5.73
C TYR A 141 -3.62 7.97 4.31
N THR A 142 -4.53 7.98 3.34
CA THR A 142 -4.17 7.67 1.95
C THR A 142 -3.24 8.74 1.37
N TYR A 143 -3.47 10.02 1.70
CA TYR A 143 -2.56 11.10 1.32
C TYR A 143 -1.18 10.96 1.97
N GLU A 144 -1.12 10.56 3.24
CA GLU A 144 0.13 10.27 3.93
C GLU A 144 0.95 9.19 3.20
N ARG A 145 0.30 8.08 2.84
CA ARG A 145 0.92 7.00 2.07
C ARG A 145 1.41 7.48 0.70
N LEU A 146 0.69 8.37 0.02
CA LEU A 146 1.14 8.98 -1.23
C LEU A 146 2.40 9.84 -1.02
N CYS A 147 2.42 10.69 0.00
CA CYS A 147 3.59 11.51 0.33
C CYS A 147 4.82 10.65 0.66
N ASN A 148 4.62 9.55 1.40
CA ASN A 148 5.68 8.59 1.70
C ASN A 148 6.26 7.93 0.43
N VAL A 149 5.44 7.67 -0.59
CA VAL A 149 5.92 7.16 -1.88
C VAL A 149 6.77 8.21 -2.62
N LEU A 150 6.31 9.47 -2.65
CA LEU A 150 7.04 10.60 -3.25
C LEU A 150 8.40 10.80 -2.55
N ASP A 151 8.43 10.72 -1.22
CA ASP A 151 9.64 10.93 -0.42
C ASP A 151 10.67 9.80 -0.61
N ARG A 152 10.22 8.54 -0.68
CA ARG A 152 11.12 7.37 -0.77
C ARG A 152 11.63 7.09 -2.18
N SER A 153 10.88 7.48 -3.21
CA SER A 153 11.23 7.18 -4.59
C SER A 153 11.91 8.37 -5.27
N PRO A 154 13.18 8.25 -5.70
CA PRO A 154 13.88 9.34 -6.39
C PRO A 154 13.24 9.72 -7.74
N LEU A 155 12.44 8.82 -8.31
CA LEU A 155 11.73 9.00 -9.59
C LEU A 155 10.92 10.30 -9.62
N TYR A 156 10.21 10.63 -8.54
CA TYR A 156 9.35 11.82 -8.51
C TYR A 156 10.18 13.10 -8.45
N ARG A 157 11.25 13.14 -7.66
CA ARG A 157 12.17 14.29 -7.60
C ARG A 157 12.91 14.51 -8.91
N GLN A 158 13.31 13.44 -9.58
CA GLN A 158 13.92 13.53 -10.91
C GLN A 158 12.97 14.14 -11.95
N CYS A 159 11.67 13.98 -11.74
CA CYS A 159 10.65 14.53 -12.63
C CYS A 159 10.36 16.02 -12.35
N ASP A 160 10.15 16.40 -11.08
CA ASP A 160 9.87 17.79 -10.68
C ASP A 160 10.24 18.00 -9.20
N GLU A 161 11.50 18.31 -8.93
CA GLU A 161 12.03 18.49 -7.57
C GLU A 161 11.31 19.60 -6.80
N GLU A 162 11.06 20.75 -7.46
CA GLU A 162 10.44 21.91 -6.82
C GLU A 162 9.03 21.59 -6.33
N LYS A 163 8.18 20.98 -7.18
CA LYS A 163 6.82 20.60 -6.76
C LYS A 163 6.82 19.51 -5.71
N VAL A 164 7.69 18.51 -5.84
CA VAL A 164 7.77 17.41 -4.86
C VAL A 164 8.16 17.95 -3.49
N GLU A 165 9.20 18.79 -3.41
CA GLU A 165 9.62 19.36 -2.13
C GLU A 165 8.57 20.30 -1.54
N LYS A 166 7.83 21.05 -2.39
CA LYS A 166 6.68 21.83 -1.93
C LYS A 166 5.59 20.94 -1.30
N ILE A 167 5.19 19.86 -1.97
CA ILE A 167 4.19 18.90 -1.45
C ILE A 167 4.65 18.31 -0.12
N LEU A 168 5.91 17.84 -0.05
CA LEU A 168 6.46 17.23 1.15
C LEU A 168 6.61 18.22 2.31
N LYS A 169 6.95 19.48 2.01
CA LYS A 169 6.98 20.55 3.01
C LYS A 169 5.58 20.85 3.57
N GLU A 170 4.59 21.03 2.71
CA GLU A 170 3.19 21.23 3.13
C GLU A 170 2.69 20.06 4.00
N PHE A 171 3.04 18.83 3.62
CA PHE A 171 2.73 17.63 4.38
C PHE A 171 3.38 17.65 5.78
N LYS A 172 4.69 17.90 5.85
CA LYS A 172 5.44 17.96 7.13
C LYS A 172 4.94 19.07 8.04
N GLU A 173 4.65 20.25 7.52
CA GLU A 173 4.13 21.37 8.30
C GLU A 173 2.76 21.04 8.92
N LYS A 174 1.88 20.38 8.17
CA LYS A 174 0.54 20.00 8.68
C LYS A 174 0.56 18.83 9.65
N TYR A 175 1.42 17.83 9.43
CA TYR A 175 1.47 16.62 10.27
C TYR A 175 2.32 16.79 11.53
N TYR A 176 3.47 17.48 11.47
CA TYR A 176 4.35 17.67 12.63
C TYR A 176 4.05 18.96 13.41
N ASN A 177 3.30 19.90 12.83
CA ASN A 177 2.80 21.11 13.50
C ASN A 177 1.27 21.23 13.28
N PRO A 178 0.47 20.27 13.76
CA PRO A 178 -0.98 20.36 13.63
C PRO A 178 -1.45 21.70 14.22
N PRO A 179 -2.37 22.43 13.55
CA PRO A 179 -2.91 23.65 14.11
C PRO A 179 -3.38 23.38 15.54
N LYS A 180 -2.92 24.19 16.50
CA LYS A 180 -3.35 24.07 17.90
C LYS A 180 -4.86 24.04 17.93
N VAL A 181 -5.42 22.87 18.23
CA VAL A 181 -6.85 22.69 18.46
C VAL A 181 -7.18 23.52 19.70
N VAL A 182 -7.70 24.72 19.47
CA VAL A 182 -8.38 25.48 20.52
C VAL A 182 -9.79 24.93 20.56
N GLU A 183 -9.99 23.90 21.37
CA GLU A 183 -11.09 23.84 22.34
C GLU A 183 -10.93 22.61 23.24
N THR A 184 -10.68 22.89 24.51
CA THR A 184 -10.62 21.98 25.65
C THR A 184 -11.82 21.05 25.74
N ILE A 185 -11.60 19.72 25.69
CA ILE A 185 -12.55 18.74 26.23
C ILE A 185 -11.82 17.77 27.17
N LYS A 186 -12.01 18.09 28.46
CA LYS A 186 -12.19 17.24 29.66
C LYS A 186 -11.15 16.14 29.97
N THR A 187 -10.42 16.42 31.06
CA THR A 187 -9.95 15.47 32.10
C THR A 187 -9.55 14.08 31.61
N VAL A 188 -8.27 13.95 31.26
CA VAL A 188 -7.61 12.65 31.11
C VAL A 188 -7.58 11.99 32.48
N GLU A 189 -8.37 10.92 32.67
CA GLU A 189 -8.25 10.06 33.85
C GLU A 189 -6.86 9.41 33.88
N LYS A 190 -6.25 9.41 35.07
CA LYS A 190 -4.93 8.83 35.30
C LYS A 190 -5.09 7.31 35.37
N ILE A 191 -4.56 6.60 34.38
CA ILE A 191 -4.52 5.13 34.35
C ILE A 191 -3.35 4.67 35.23
N GLU A 192 -3.63 3.85 36.25
CA GLU A 192 -2.61 3.15 37.06
C GLU A 192 -2.47 1.71 36.54
N LEU A 193 -1.22 1.27 36.30
CA LEU A 193 -0.89 -0.06 35.78
C LEU A 193 -0.54 -1.04 36.91
N ASP A 194 -1.07 -2.26 36.83
CA ASP A 194 -0.61 -3.41 37.60
C ASP A 194 0.36 -4.23 36.73
N VAL A 195 1.63 -4.24 37.12
CA VAL A 195 2.77 -4.83 36.38
C VAL A 195 3.01 -6.31 36.71
N THR A 196 2.04 -7.01 37.31
CA THR A 196 2.25 -8.39 37.80
C THR A 196 1.73 -9.51 36.89
N SER A 197 1.07 -9.21 35.76
CA SER A 197 0.50 -10.21 34.84
C SER A 197 0.97 -10.06 33.39
N ILE A 198 1.38 -11.16 32.77
CA ILE A 198 1.43 -11.30 31.30
C ILE A 198 0.05 -10.96 30.74
N ASP A 199 -0.04 -10.12 29.70
CA ASP A 199 -1.31 -9.63 29.15
C ASP A 199 -2.28 -10.79 28.77
N ALA A 200 -1.78 -11.83 28.07
CA ALA A 200 -2.31 -13.20 28.06
C ALA A 200 -1.34 -14.17 27.36
N MET A 201 -1.31 -15.44 27.77
CA MET A 201 -0.55 -16.52 27.13
C MET A 201 -1.41 -17.78 27.05
N GLY A 202 -1.42 -18.45 25.90
CA GLY A 202 -2.24 -19.63 25.66
C GLY A 202 -1.61 -20.62 24.68
N VAL A 203 -2.24 -21.77 24.52
CA VAL A 203 -1.89 -22.75 23.48
C VAL A 203 -3.15 -23.01 22.65
N SER A 204 -3.05 -22.85 21.34
CA SER A 204 -4.12 -23.06 20.38
C SER A 204 -3.57 -23.91 19.23
N ASP A 205 -4.24 -25.02 18.89
CA ASP A 205 -3.83 -25.95 17.84
C ASP A 205 -2.33 -26.34 17.90
N ASP A 206 -1.82 -26.70 19.08
CA ASP A 206 -0.40 -27.03 19.36
C ASP A 206 0.61 -25.87 19.15
N HIS A 207 0.14 -24.63 19.01
CA HIS A 207 0.98 -23.43 18.92
C HIS A 207 0.88 -22.57 20.18
N LEU A 208 2.00 -21.99 20.62
CA LEU A 208 2.03 -20.99 21.69
C LEU A 208 1.53 -19.65 21.14
N GLU A 209 0.44 -19.13 21.72
CA GLU A 209 -0.10 -17.82 21.41
C GLU A 209 0.20 -16.83 22.54
N LEU A 210 0.66 -15.63 22.16
CA LEU A 210 0.96 -14.53 23.07
C LEU A 210 0.14 -13.31 22.66
N LEU A 211 -0.65 -12.77 23.59
CA LEU A 211 -1.28 -11.46 23.41
C LEU A 211 -0.35 -10.41 24.00
N LEU A 212 0.05 -9.43 23.20
CA LEU A 212 0.88 -8.31 23.64
C LEU A 212 0.05 -7.03 23.50
N ILE A 213 -0.33 -6.42 24.63
CA ILE A 213 -1.11 -5.19 24.61
C ILE A 213 -0.15 -4.01 24.44
N ASP A 214 -0.48 -3.12 23.53
CA ASP A 214 0.15 -1.81 23.44
C ASP A 214 -0.55 -0.83 24.38
N GLU A 215 0.20 -0.33 25.38
CA GLU A 215 -0.27 0.65 26.36
C GLU A 215 -0.60 2.00 25.73
N ASN A 216 0.05 2.30 24.60
CA ASN A 216 -0.30 3.43 23.78
C ASN A 216 -1.53 2.98 22.98
N LYS A 217 -2.67 3.65 23.15
CA LYS A 217 -3.76 3.56 22.14
C LYS A 217 -3.08 3.72 20.79
N TRP A 218 -3.25 2.75 19.89
CA TRP A 218 -2.52 2.75 18.63
C TRP A 218 -2.66 4.13 17.95
N ILE A 219 -1.55 4.86 17.90
CA ILE A 219 -1.46 6.20 17.33
C ILE A 219 -0.52 6.06 16.16
N GLU A 220 -1.08 6.11 14.95
CA GLU A 220 -0.36 5.80 13.71
C GLU A 220 0.87 6.69 13.48
N SER A 221 0.86 7.93 13.97
CA SER A 221 2.01 8.84 13.90
C SER A 221 3.21 8.41 14.76
N LEU A 222 3.05 7.41 15.62
CA LEU A 222 4.08 6.82 16.46
C LEU A 222 4.35 5.35 16.07
N GLU A 223 3.96 4.91 14.87
CA GLU A 223 4.09 3.51 14.42
C GLU A 223 5.52 2.96 14.64
N GLU A 224 6.56 3.75 14.36
CA GLU A 224 7.94 3.31 14.61
C GLU A 224 8.23 3.09 16.10
N GLU A 225 7.67 3.91 17.01
CA GLU A 225 7.80 3.74 18.45
C GLU A 225 6.98 2.53 18.95
N HIS A 226 5.78 2.33 18.40
CA HIS A 226 4.94 1.17 18.67
C HIS A 226 5.62 -0.14 18.24
N LEU A 227 6.21 -0.16 17.03
CA LEU A 227 6.94 -1.31 16.50
C LEU A 227 8.23 -1.58 17.28
N LEU A 228 8.95 -0.54 17.70
CA LEU A 228 10.15 -0.69 18.53
C LEU A 228 9.81 -1.29 19.90
N LYS A 229 8.76 -0.80 20.56
CA LYS A 229 8.27 -1.36 21.83
C LYS A 229 7.82 -2.82 21.67
N LEU A 230 7.13 -3.15 20.58
CA LEU A 230 6.71 -4.52 20.28
C LEU A 230 7.93 -5.43 20.09
N GLN A 231 8.95 -4.96 19.38
CA GLN A 231 10.20 -5.69 19.18
C GLN A 231 10.95 -5.92 20.51
N GLU A 232 11.05 -4.91 21.37
CA GLU A 232 11.67 -5.05 22.70
C GLU A 232 10.92 -6.07 23.57
N LYS A 233 9.57 -6.03 23.57
CA LYS A 233 8.75 -7.02 24.28
C LYS A 233 9.02 -8.44 23.77
N LEU A 234 8.99 -8.65 22.46
CA LEU A 234 9.27 -9.97 21.85
C LEU A 234 10.66 -10.49 22.23
N ASN A 235 11.69 -9.65 22.16
CA ASN A 235 13.05 -10.03 22.51
C ASN A 235 13.18 -10.45 23.99
N ASN A 236 12.51 -9.74 24.91
CA ASN A 236 12.50 -10.10 26.33
C ASN A 236 11.82 -11.45 26.58
N TYR A 237 10.73 -11.75 25.88
CA TYR A 237 10.04 -13.04 25.99
C TYR A 237 10.87 -14.19 25.43
N ILE A 238 11.52 -14.00 24.27
CA ILE A 238 12.44 -14.97 23.69
C ILE A 238 13.56 -15.28 24.69
N TYR A 239 14.19 -14.25 25.25
CA TYR A 239 15.25 -14.42 26.25
C TYR A 239 14.76 -15.18 27.50
N PHE A 240 13.56 -14.87 28.00
CA PHE A 240 12.98 -15.61 29.13
C PHE A 240 12.79 -17.09 28.81
N LEU A 241 12.24 -17.42 27.63
CA LEU A 241 12.01 -18.81 27.20
C LEU A 241 13.33 -19.57 27.00
N GLU A 242 14.33 -18.94 26.40
CA GLU A 242 15.66 -19.54 26.20
C GLU A 242 16.42 -19.77 27.52
N SER A 243 16.07 -19.03 28.58
CA SER A 243 16.69 -19.15 29.90
C SER A 243 16.05 -20.22 30.81
N LYS A 244 15.02 -20.93 30.34
CA LYS A 244 14.27 -21.96 31.07
C LYS A 244 14.50 -23.35 30.50
#